data_AF-A0A6J1W9H8-F1
#
_entry.id   AF-A0A6J1W9H8-F1
#
_cell.length_a   1.000
_cell.length_b   1.000
_cell.length_c   1.000
_cell.angle_alpha   90.00
_cell.angle_beta   90.00
_cell.angle_gamma   90.00
#
_symmetry.space_group_name_H-M   'P 1'
#
loop_
_entity.id
_entity.type
_entity.pdbx_description
1 polymer ?
#
loop_
_entity_poly.entity_id
_entity_poly.type
_entity_poly.pdbx_seq_one_letter_code
_entity_poly.pdbx_strand_id
1 'polypeptide(L)'
;MYGYLNIKDCGNPDTLTRKLSFRELKMIKNWEYFIAAEEITWDYAPEIPRSVDRRYKAQYLDNFSNFIGKKYKKAVFRQYKDSSFSKPTYAIWPKERGILGPVIRAEVRDTISVSIDEQVSRLQSHFISFAHSNRISFKYILLI
;
A
#
# COMPACT_ATOMS: atom_id res chain seq x y z
N MET A 1 1.29 10.34 22.16
CA MET A 1 1.35 11.82 22.11
C MET A 1 0.94 12.24 20.72
N TYR A 2 -0.12 13.05 20.60
CA TYR A 2 -0.58 13.59 19.33
C TYR A 2 -0.87 15.08 19.48
N GLY A 3 -0.92 15.81 18.38
CA GLY A 3 -1.25 17.23 18.33
C GLY A 3 -1.98 17.55 17.03
N TYR A 4 -2.62 18.72 16.99
CA TYR A 4 -3.37 19.18 15.82
C TYR A 4 -2.80 20.50 15.32
N LEU A 5 -2.75 20.64 14.00
CA LEU A 5 -2.51 21.91 13.32
C LEU A 5 -3.80 22.32 12.61
N ASN A 6 -4.44 23.39 13.10
CA ASN A 6 -5.65 23.93 12.48
C ASN A 6 -5.25 24.94 11.40
N ILE A 7 -5.20 24.47 10.16
CA ILE A 7 -5.00 25.32 8.99
C ILE A 7 -6.30 26.07 8.72
N LYS A 8 -6.24 27.40 8.63
CA LYS A 8 -7.36 28.25 8.22
C LYS A 8 -7.01 28.88 6.88
N ASP A 9 -7.97 28.90 5.96
CA ASP A 9 -7.84 29.69 4.73
C ASP A 9 -7.99 31.17 5.10
N CYS A 10 -6.95 31.94 4.79
CA CYS A 10 -6.89 33.38 5.06
C CYS A 10 -7.11 34.22 3.79
N GLY A 11 -7.53 33.60 2.66
CA GLY A 11 -7.80 34.29 1.40
C GLY A 11 -6.55 34.78 0.66
N ASN A 12 -5.37 34.37 1.10
CA ASN A 12 -4.13 34.69 0.41
C ASN A 12 -4.07 33.87 -0.90
N PRO A 13 -3.76 34.49 -2.05
CA PRO A 13 -3.62 33.74 -3.29
C PRO A 13 -2.46 32.75 -3.17
N ASP A 14 -2.70 31.51 -3.60
CA ASP A 14 -1.65 30.51 -3.70
C ASP A 14 -0.54 31.02 -4.63
N THR A 15 0.62 31.27 -4.04
CA THR A 15 1.79 31.91 -4.70
C THR A 15 2.45 31.02 -5.76
N LEU A 16 1.98 29.79 -5.97
CA LEU A 16 2.62 28.76 -6.82
C LEU A 16 1.92 28.52 -8.16
N THR A 17 1.26 29.51 -8.77
CA THR A 17 0.63 29.35 -10.10
C THR A 17 1.59 29.64 -11.25
N ARG A 18 2.67 28.86 -11.36
CA ARG A 18 3.50 28.88 -12.57
C ARG A 18 2.68 28.39 -13.77
N LYS A 19 2.51 29.22 -14.80
CA LYS A 19 1.89 28.79 -16.07
C LYS A 19 2.73 27.69 -16.70
N LEU A 20 2.09 26.58 -17.02
CA LEU A 20 2.72 25.42 -17.64
C LEU A 20 2.82 25.62 -19.15
N SER A 21 3.93 25.20 -19.73
CA SER A 21 4.03 25.11 -21.19
C SER A 21 3.09 24.04 -21.73
N PHE A 22 2.71 24.15 -23.01
CA PHE A 22 1.90 23.14 -23.68
C PHE A 22 2.53 21.74 -23.65
N ARG A 23 3.87 21.66 -23.73
CA ARG A 23 4.62 20.39 -23.61
C ARG A 23 4.44 19.76 -22.23
N GLU A 24 4.53 20.57 -21.17
CA GLU A 24 4.36 20.10 -19.79
C GLU A 24 2.93 19.62 -19.54
N LEU A 25 1.92 20.35 -20.03
CA LEU A 25 0.51 19.94 -19.89
C LEU A 25 0.24 18.59 -20.56
N LYS A 26 0.85 18.34 -21.73
CA LYS A 26 0.70 17.07 -22.45
C LYS A 26 1.39 15.89 -21.75
N MET A 27 2.36 16.14 -20.88
CA MET A 27 3.04 15.09 -20.10
C MET A 27 2.27 14.68 -18.85
N ILE A 28 1.31 15.49 -18.39
CA ILE A 28 0.47 15.16 -17.23
C ILE A 28 -0.41 13.96 -17.56
N LYS A 29 -0.41 12.97 -16.66
CA LYS A 29 -1.19 11.74 -16.77
C LYS A 29 -2.14 11.57 -15.59
N ASN A 30 -3.20 10.82 -15.85
CA ASN A 30 -4.08 10.29 -14.83
C ASN A 30 -3.79 8.79 -14.70
N TRP A 31 -3.43 8.36 -13.49
CA TRP A 31 -3.16 6.97 -13.15
C TRP A 31 -4.33 6.40 -12.37
N GLU A 32 -4.75 5.20 -12.71
CA GLU A 32 -5.81 4.49 -12.01
C GLU A 32 -5.27 3.17 -11.44
N TYR A 33 -5.49 2.95 -10.15
CA TYR A 33 -5.07 1.76 -9.43
C TYR A 33 -6.29 1.12 -8.77
N PHE A 34 -6.46 -0.18 -8.98
CA PHE A 34 -7.46 -1.00 -8.30
C PHE A 34 -6.73 -1.88 -7.30
N ILE A 35 -6.99 -1.68 -6.00
CA ILE A 35 -6.27 -2.36 -4.92
C ILE A 35 -7.30 -2.98 -3.97
N ALA A 36 -7.16 -4.25 -3.64
CA ALA A 36 -7.99 -4.86 -2.60
C ALA A 36 -7.14 -5.30 -1.41
N ALA A 37 -7.72 -5.26 -0.22
CA ALA A 37 -7.18 -5.93 0.96
C ALA A 37 -7.67 -7.40 0.97
N GLU A 38 -6.74 -8.36 0.94
CA GLU A 38 -7.01 -9.80 0.96
C GLU A 38 -6.47 -10.44 2.23
N GLU A 39 -7.27 -11.30 2.88
CA GLU A 39 -6.77 -12.18 3.94
C GLU A 39 -6.02 -13.37 3.35
N ILE A 40 -4.72 -13.49 3.67
CA ILE A 40 -3.88 -14.62 3.28
C ILE A 40 -3.20 -15.25 4.48
N THR A 41 -2.77 -16.50 4.34
CA THR A 41 -1.81 -17.10 5.28
C THR A 41 -0.40 -16.82 4.80
N TRP A 42 0.29 -15.91 5.47
CA TRP A 42 1.65 -15.50 5.13
C TRP A 42 2.67 -16.36 5.87
N ASP A 43 3.59 -16.98 5.12
CA ASP A 43 4.76 -17.69 5.66
C ASP A 43 5.97 -16.74 5.68
N TYR A 44 6.43 -16.34 6.86
CA TYR A 44 7.58 -15.44 7.00
C TYR A 44 8.92 -16.11 6.68
N ALA A 45 8.98 -17.44 6.68
CA ALA A 45 10.20 -18.19 6.41
C ALA A 45 9.89 -19.38 5.48
N PRO A 46 9.52 -19.11 4.21
CA PRO A 46 9.18 -20.17 3.26
C PRO A 46 10.39 -21.07 2.99
N GLU A 47 11.59 -20.48 2.96
CA GLU A 47 12.88 -21.14 2.84
C GLU A 47 13.69 -20.82 4.10
N ILE A 48 14.08 -21.85 4.87
CA ILE A 48 14.85 -21.68 6.11
C ILE A 48 16.30 -22.10 5.85
N PRO A 49 17.25 -21.16 5.82
CA PRO A 49 18.66 -21.50 5.61
C PRO A 49 19.19 -22.41 6.72
N ARG A 50 20.18 -23.25 6.36
CA ARG A 50 20.90 -24.11 7.34
C ARG A 50 21.69 -23.30 8.36
N SER A 51 22.09 -22.08 8.00
CA SER A 51 22.84 -21.15 8.86
C SER A 51 22.01 -20.52 9.98
N VAL A 52 20.68 -20.62 9.94
CA VAL A 52 19.82 -20.06 10.99
C VAL A 52 20.00 -20.85 12.28
N ASP A 53 20.26 -20.14 13.37
CA ASP A 53 20.48 -20.71 14.69
C ASP A 53 19.29 -21.56 15.16
N ARG A 54 19.61 -22.67 15.83
CA ARG A 54 18.62 -23.62 16.37
C ARG A 54 17.73 -22.95 17.42
N ARG A 55 18.26 -22.04 18.25
CA ARG A 55 17.44 -21.33 19.25
C ARG A 55 16.44 -20.39 18.57
N TYR A 56 16.87 -19.66 17.54
CA TYR A 56 15.98 -18.81 16.75
C TYR A 56 14.84 -19.61 16.09
N LYS A 57 15.15 -20.79 15.52
CA LYS A 57 14.12 -21.67 14.94
C LYS A 57 13.08 -22.09 15.98
N ALA A 58 13.53 -22.58 17.13
CA ALA A 58 12.66 -23.04 18.21
C ALA A 58 11.75 -21.93 18.76
N GLN A 59 12.23 -20.69 18.77
CA GLN A 59 11.49 -19.56 19.34
C GLN A 59 10.48 -18.92 18.36
N TYR A 60 10.79 -18.87 17.06
CA TYR A 60 10.02 -18.07 16.10
C TYR A 60 9.46 -18.83 14.90
N LEU A 61 10.04 -19.99 14.54
CA LEU A 61 9.69 -20.68 13.29
C LEU A 61 8.99 -22.02 13.53
N ASP A 62 9.39 -22.73 14.57
CA ASP A 62 8.87 -24.06 14.89
C ASP A 62 7.46 -23.99 15.50
N ASN A 63 6.63 -24.96 15.15
CA ASN A 63 5.24 -25.09 15.62
C ASN A 63 5.16 -26.10 16.79
N PHE A 64 5.92 -25.86 17.86
CA PHE A 64 5.80 -26.63 19.10
C PHE A 64 4.51 -26.23 19.84
N SER A 65 3.96 -27.12 20.69
CA SER A 65 2.53 -27.19 21.07
C SER A 65 1.77 -25.90 21.44
N ASN A 66 2.47 -24.81 21.78
CA ASN A 66 1.88 -23.52 22.17
C ASN A 66 2.32 -22.32 21.29
N PHE A 67 3.12 -22.55 20.25
CA PHE A 67 3.60 -21.53 19.32
C PHE A 67 2.87 -21.65 17.98
N ILE A 68 2.50 -20.51 17.39
CA ILE A 68 1.88 -20.46 16.05
C ILE A 68 2.87 -20.89 14.96
N GLY A 69 4.18 -20.68 15.20
CA GLY A 69 5.25 -20.91 14.24
C GLY A 69 5.33 -19.81 13.18
N LYS A 70 5.88 -20.13 12.01
CA LYS A 70 6.21 -19.16 10.96
C LYS A 70 5.05 -18.62 10.11
N LYS A 71 3.84 -19.20 10.21
CA LYS A 71 2.70 -18.86 9.34
C LYS A 71 1.62 -18.10 10.10
N TYR A 72 1.25 -16.93 9.61
CA TYR A 72 0.23 -16.09 10.25
C TYR A 72 -0.81 -15.64 9.23
N LYS A 73 -2.08 -15.57 9.66
CA LYS A 73 -3.11 -14.89 8.88
C LYS A 73 -2.80 -13.38 8.86
N LYS A 74 -2.80 -12.78 7.68
CA LYS A 74 -2.52 -11.36 7.44
C LYS A 74 -3.49 -10.81 6.41
N ALA A 75 -3.83 -9.53 6.54
CA ALA A 75 -4.45 -8.77 5.47
C ALA A 75 -3.33 -8.11 4.64
N VAL A 76 -3.33 -8.31 3.33
CA VAL A 76 -2.32 -7.73 2.42
C VAL A 76 -2.99 -6.99 1.29
N PHE A 77 -2.36 -5.93 0.81
CA PHE A 77 -2.87 -5.18 -0.34
C PHE A 77 -2.42 -5.82 -1.65
N ARG A 78 -3.36 -6.11 -2.55
CA ARG A 78 -3.09 -6.66 -3.88
C ARG A 78 -3.66 -5.77 -4.96
N GLN A 79 -2.93 -5.61 -6.06
CA GLN A 79 -3.39 -4.86 -7.22
C GLN A 79 -4.15 -5.74 -8.22
N TYR A 80 -5.20 -5.15 -8.77
CA TYR A 80 -6.09 -5.72 -9.78
C TYR A 80 -6.04 -4.93 -11.09
N LYS A 81 -6.51 -5.57 -12.15
CA LYS A 81 -6.52 -4.99 -13.50
C LYS A 81 -7.61 -3.94 -13.69
N ASP A 82 -8.72 -4.08 -12.98
CA ASP A 82 -9.92 -3.27 -13.14
C ASP A 82 -10.77 -3.26 -11.85
N SER A 83 -11.86 -2.51 -11.88
CA SER A 83 -12.83 -2.37 -10.78
C SER A 83 -13.65 -3.62 -10.48
N SER A 84 -13.50 -4.71 -11.24
CA SER A 84 -14.19 -5.97 -10.94
C SER A 84 -13.51 -6.75 -9.82
N PHE A 85 -12.26 -6.40 -9.47
CA PHE A 85 -11.44 -7.10 -8.48
C PHE A 85 -11.38 -8.62 -8.69
N SER A 86 -11.50 -9.06 -9.96
CA SER A 86 -11.54 -10.49 -10.31
C SER A 86 -10.17 -11.04 -10.72
N LYS A 87 -9.36 -10.22 -11.41
CA LYS A 87 -8.07 -10.62 -11.97
C LYS A 87 -6.94 -9.77 -11.38
N PRO A 88 -6.08 -10.36 -10.53
CA PRO A 88 -4.94 -9.63 -10.00
C PRO A 88 -3.93 -9.32 -11.11
N THR A 89 -3.20 -8.22 -10.98
CA THR A 89 -2.16 -7.83 -11.93
C THR A 89 -1.01 -8.84 -11.97
N TYR A 90 -0.68 -9.42 -10.82
CA TYR A 90 0.29 -10.50 -10.69
C TYR A 90 -0.40 -11.79 -10.24
N ALA A 91 -0.26 -12.85 -11.04
CA ALA A 91 -0.82 -14.16 -10.72
C ALA A 91 -0.17 -14.76 -9.46
N ILE A 92 1.15 -14.61 -9.33
CA ILE A 92 1.94 -15.08 -8.20
C ILE A 92 2.44 -13.87 -7.41
N TRP A 93 2.41 -13.97 -6.08
CA TRP A 93 2.95 -12.93 -5.21
C TRP A 93 4.46 -12.78 -5.43
N PRO A 94 4.96 -11.59 -5.77
CA PRO A 94 6.39 -11.38 -6.03
C PRO A 94 7.22 -11.62 -4.76
N LYS A 95 8.04 -12.67 -4.75
CA LYS A 95 8.88 -13.03 -3.58
C LYS A 95 9.78 -11.86 -3.13
N GLU A 96 10.30 -11.10 -4.08
CA GLU A 96 11.18 -9.95 -3.86
C GLU A 96 10.52 -8.81 -3.07
N ARG A 97 9.19 -8.68 -3.16
CA ARG A 97 8.44 -7.62 -2.45
C ARG A 97 8.07 -8.01 -1.02
N GLY A 98 8.28 -9.26 -0.61
CA GLY A 98 7.82 -9.73 0.69
C GLY A 98 6.33 -9.46 0.86
N ILE A 99 5.88 -9.02 2.03
CA ILE A 99 4.45 -8.77 2.33
C ILE A 99 3.93 -7.42 1.79
N LEU A 100 4.79 -6.61 1.17
CA LEU A 100 4.44 -5.24 0.77
C LEU A 100 3.37 -5.20 -0.33
N GLY A 101 2.49 -4.21 -0.25
CA GLY A 101 1.46 -3.95 -1.25
C GLY A 101 2.02 -3.51 -2.62
N PRO A 102 1.14 -3.21 -3.58
CA PRO A 102 1.55 -2.74 -4.89
C PRO A 102 2.23 -1.37 -4.80
N VAL A 103 3.21 -1.16 -5.69
CA VAL A 103 3.95 0.10 -5.74
C VAL A 103 3.15 1.10 -6.57
N ILE A 104 2.66 2.15 -5.93
CA ILE A 104 2.00 3.26 -6.60
C ILE A 104 3.07 4.29 -7.01
N ARG A 105 3.09 4.65 -8.31
CA ARG A 105 4.04 5.62 -8.88
C ARG A 105 3.31 6.63 -9.74
N ALA A 106 3.77 7.87 -9.69
CA ALA A 106 3.35 8.95 -10.58
C ALA A 106 4.41 10.05 -10.64
N GLU A 107 4.30 10.94 -11.63
CA GLU A 107 5.17 12.11 -11.76
C GLU A 107 4.56 13.35 -11.10
N VAL A 108 5.35 14.42 -10.98
CA VAL A 108 4.89 15.68 -10.40
C VAL A 108 3.78 16.26 -11.28
N ARG A 109 2.62 16.56 -10.67
CA ARG A 109 1.37 17.04 -11.29
C ARG A 109 0.50 15.96 -11.93
N ASP A 110 0.92 14.70 -11.96
CA ASP A 110 -0.01 13.62 -12.30
C ASP A 110 -1.11 13.51 -11.25
N THR A 111 -2.26 12.99 -11.68
CA THR A 111 -3.37 12.64 -10.78
C THR A 111 -3.39 11.13 -10.58
N ILE A 112 -3.51 10.69 -9.33
CA ILE A 112 -3.62 9.27 -8.99
C ILE A 112 -5.01 9.03 -8.41
N SER A 113 -5.75 8.10 -9.02
CA SER A 113 -7.01 7.58 -8.53
C SER A 113 -6.79 6.16 -8.01
N VAL A 114 -7.19 5.89 -6.77
CA VAL A 114 -7.06 4.56 -6.16
C VAL A 114 -8.45 4.09 -5.73
N SER A 115 -8.92 3.01 -6.34
CA SER A 115 -10.15 2.31 -5.96
C SER A 115 -9.79 1.18 -5.01
N ILE A 116 -10.30 1.26 -3.78
CA ILE A 116 -10.00 0.27 -2.74
C ILE A 116 -11.22 -0.62 -2.48
N ASP A 117 -11.02 -1.93 -2.46
CA ASP A 117 -11.99 -2.92 -2.01
C ASP A 117 -11.50 -3.64 -0.75
N GLU A 118 -12.36 -3.76 0.26
CA GLU A 118 -12.06 -4.42 1.52
C GLU A 118 -12.67 -5.82 1.52
N GLN A 119 -11.94 -6.81 0.99
CA GLN A 119 -12.35 -8.23 1.03
C GLN A 119 -11.87 -8.91 2.32
N VAL A 120 -11.95 -8.18 3.44
CA VAL A 120 -11.47 -8.65 4.74
C VAL A 120 -12.63 -8.72 5.71
N SER A 121 -12.73 -9.81 6.45
CA SER A 121 -13.87 -10.07 7.34
C SER A 121 -13.99 -9.10 8.51
N ARG A 122 -12.95 -8.30 8.80
CA ARG A 122 -12.84 -7.51 10.04
C ARG A 122 -12.03 -6.21 9.97
N LEU A 123 -11.84 -5.59 8.81
CA LEU A 123 -11.23 -4.26 8.75
C LEU A 123 -12.33 -3.20 8.89
N GLN A 124 -12.42 -2.60 10.08
CA GLN A 124 -13.17 -1.37 10.29
C GLN A 124 -12.22 -0.19 10.07
N SER A 125 -12.41 0.52 8.96
CA SER A 125 -12.31 2.00 8.79
C SER A 125 -11.05 2.77 9.24
N HIS A 126 -10.04 2.15 9.86
CA HIS A 126 -8.90 2.87 10.46
C HIS A 126 -7.65 3.00 9.59
N PHE A 127 -7.58 2.31 8.44
CA PHE A 127 -6.36 2.26 7.62
C PHE A 127 -6.36 3.18 6.39
N ILE A 128 -7.49 3.82 6.07
CA ILE A 128 -7.60 4.63 4.85
C ILE A 128 -8.12 6.02 5.20
N SER A 129 -7.22 6.88 5.64
CA SER A 129 -7.46 8.33 5.67
C SER A 129 -6.80 8.94 4.44
N PHE A 130 -7.54 9.11 3.35
CA PHE A 130 -7.13 10.03 2.29
C PHE A 130 -7.42 11.45 2.76
N ALA A 131 -6.38 12.27 2.87
CA ALA A 131 -6.51 13.64 3.31
C ALA A 131 -7.46 14.41 2.39
N HIS A 132 -8.29 15.25 3.01
CA HIS A 132 -9.27 16.13 2.38
C HIS A 132 -8.55 17.27 1.65
N SER A 133 -7.89 16.98 0.53
CA SER A 133 -7.53 17.98 -0.48
C SER A 133 -7.15 17.29 -1.78
N ASN A 134 -7.96 17.54 -2.82
CA ASN A 134 -7.74 17.09 -4.18
C ASN A 134 -6.48 17.74 -4.77
N ARG A 135 -5.31 17.21 -4.43
CA ARG A 135 -4.02 17.27 -5.15
C ARG A 135 -2.92 16.92 -4.17
N ILE A 136 -2.65 15.62 -4.01
CA ILE A 136 -1.44 15.21 -3.34
C ILE A 136 -0.56 14.50 -4.36
N SER A 137 0.46 15.22 -4.81
CA SER A 137 1.51 14.67 -5.66
C SER A 137 2.49 13.95 -4.75
N PHE A 138 2.33 12.63 -4.62
CA PHE A 138 3.27 11.78 -3.90
C PHE A 138 4.23 11.10 -4.88
N LYS A 139 5.52 11.06 -4.52
CA LYS A 139 6.53 10.34 -5.30
C LYS A 139 6.53 8.83 -5.00
N TYR A 140 6.02 8.41 -3.83
CA TYR A 140 5.74 7.01 -3.47
C TYR A 140 4.65 6.98 -2.38
N ILE A 141 3.53 6.32 -2.62
CA ILE A 141 2.60 5.92 -1.54
C ILE A 141 2.89 4.44 -1.30
N LEU A 142 3.46 4.12 -0.15
CA LEU A 142 3.58 2.77 0.35
C LEU A 142 2.37 2.55 1.27
N LEU A 143 1.39 1.76 0.82
CA LEU A 143 0.35 1.24 1.70
C LEU A 143 0.98 0.09 2.50
N ILE A 144 1.29 0.36 3.77
CA ILE A 144 1.77 -0.63 4.75
C ILE A 144 0.59 -1.11 5.57
#